data_AF-A0A355FZH9-F1
#
_entry.id   AF-A0A355FZH9-F1
#
_cell.length_a   1.000
_cell.length_b   1.000
_cell.length_c   1.000
_cell.angle_alpha   90.00
_cell.angle_beta   90.00
_cell.angle_gamma   90.00
#
_symmetry.space_group_name_H-M   'P 1'
#
loop_
_entity.id
_entity.type
_entity.pdbx_description
1 polymer ?
#
loop_
_entity_poly.entity_id
_entity_poly.type
_entity_poly.pdbx_seq_one_letter_code
_entity_poly.pdbx_strand_id
1 'polypeptide(L)'
;MLDDGTYGEFMPVSWSPTRFMDSGATLFFFAEEKDAVALAASTYPAESSGACGEDRVSADQLRKTQDIPDCLNDPALDEWIGKPVYDEGIERRFTFLPREIKFYRAMKIAPPNRHFIARVRDLGYRANSGAFMEASCEKCGKQLTVSKNKIFPNRRIYCREDYLKFIEAEG
;
A
#
# COMPACT_ATOMS: atom_id res chain seq x y z
N MET A 1 -8.56 30.64 4.05
CA MET A 1 -9.77 30.40 3.23
C MET A 1 -10.65 31.62 3.08
N LEU A 2 -11.20 32.21 4.16
CA LEU A 2 -11.96 33.46 4.01
C LEU A 2 -11.04 34.65 3.70
N ASP A 3 -9.93 34.77 4.43
CA ASP A 3 -8.99 35.89 4.30
C ASP A 3 -8.14 35.86 3.01
N ASP A 4 -7.90 34.66 2.46
CA ASP A 4 -7.12 34.45 1.22
C ASP A 4 -8.02 34.20 -0.01
N GLY A 5 -9.34 34.32 0.13
CA GLY A 5 -10.32 34.18 -0.96
C GLY A 5 -10.48 32.76 -1.52
N THR A 6 -9.91 31.74 -0.89
CA THR A 6 -10.01 30.33 -1.34
C THR A 6 -11.24 29.60 -0.82
N TYR A 7 -12.11 30.28 -0.06
CA TYR A 7 -13.34 29.69 0.45
C TYR A 7 -14.28 29.25 -0.69
N GLY A 8 -14.62 27.97 -0.72
CA GLY A 8 -15.43 27.36 -1.78
C GLY A 8 -14.62 26.63 -2.86
N GLU A 9 -13.30 26.82 -2.89
CA GLU A 9 -12.39 26.06 -3.74
C GLU A 9 -12.07 24.68 -3.14
N PHE A 10 -11.54 23.78 -3.97
CA PHE A 10 -11.01 22.50 -3.48
C PHE A 10 -9.89 22.74 -2.46
N MET A 11 -9.92 21.96 -1.38
CA MET A 11 -8.89 22.02 -0.35
C MET A 11 -7.51 21.73 -0.96
N PRO A 12 -6.50 22.57 -0.69
CA PRO A 12 -5.16 22.34 -1.21
C PRO A 12 -4.57 21.07 -0.60
N VAL A 13 -3.75 20.34 -1.35
CA VAL A 13 -3.12 19.09 -0.87
C VAL A 13 -2.19 19.33 0.33
N SER A 14 -1.68 20.56 0.50
CA SER A 14 -0.89 20.96 1.67
C SER A 14 -1.64 20.86 2.99
N TRP A 15 -2.98 20.84 2.94
CA TRP A 15 -3.84 20.65 4.12
C TRP A 15 -4.11 19.18 4.42
N SER A 16 -3.64 18.26 3.58
CA SER A 16 -3.78 16.84 3.84
C SER A 16 -2.97 16.45 5.08
N PRO A 17 -3.60 15.83 6.10
CA PRO A 17 -2.88 15.37 7.28
C PRO A 17 -2.05 14.12 6.98
N THR A 18 -2.34 13.42 5.88
CA THR A 18 -1.65 12.19 5.50
C THR A 18 -0.39 12.48 4.71
N ARG A 19 0.69 11.75 5.00
CA ARG A 19 1.91 11.73 4.18
C ARG A 19 1.52 11.42 2.74
N PHE A 20 1.96 12.24 1.79
CA PHE A 20 1.59 12.10 0.38
C PHE A 20 1.85 10.69 -0.19
N MET A 21 2.97 10.08 0.19
CA MET A 21 3.35 8.73 -0.27
C MET A 21 2.42 7.61 0.23
N ASP A 22 1.64 7.86 1.29
CA ASP A 22 0.63 6.92 1.79
C ASP A 22 -0.77 7.19 1.21
N SER A 23 -0.90 8.22 0.36
CA SER A 23 -2.19 8.65 -0.19
C SER A 23 -2.65 7.82 -1.40
N GLY A 24 -3.92 8.02 -1.76
CA GLY A 24 -4.49 7.46 -2.98
C GLY A 24 -3.78 7.89 -4.27
N ALA A 25 -3.10 9.05 -4.29
CA ALA A 25 -2.34 9.48 -5.46
C ALA A 25 -1.23 8.48 -5.80
N THR A 26 -0.49 8.04 -4.78
CA THR A 26 0.58 7.03 -4.90
C THR A 26 0.04 5.65 -5.22
N LEU A 27 -1.14 5.31 -4.68
CA LEU A 27 -1.76 4.00 -4.87
C LEU A 27 -2.39 3.83 -6.27
N PHE A 28 -3.20 4.81 -6.70
CA PHE A 28 -4.04 4.70 -7.90
C PHE A 28 -3.47 5.38 -9.13
N PHE A 29 -2.63 6.40 -8.96
CA PHE A 29 -2.04 7.15 -10.06
C PHE A 29 -0.53 6.96 -10.18
N PHE A 30 0.06 6.16 -9.28
CA PHE A 30 1.49 5.90 -9.21
C PHE A 30 2.33 7.17 -9.05
N ALA A 31 1.78 8.17 -8.34
CA ALA A 31 2.51 9.38 -8.02
C ALA A 31 3.81 9.08 -7.25
N GLU A 32 4.83 9.87 -7.53
CA GLU A 32 6.17 9.80 -6.94
C GLU A 32 6.44 11.05 -6.10
N GLU A 33 7.57 11.07 -5.38
CA GLU A 33 7.95 12.21 -4.54
C GLU A 33 8.05 13.54 -5.33
N LYS A 34 8.46 13.47 -6.60
CA LYS A 34 8.49 14.64 -7.50
C LYS A 34 7.10 15.26 -7.68
N ASP A 35 6.05 14.43 -7.69
CA ASP A 35 4.67 14.90 -7.81
C ASP A 35 4.20 15.54 -6.50
N ALA A 36 4.66 15.01 -5.36
CA ALA A 36 4.42 15.61 -4.06
C ALA A 36 4.98 17.04 -3.98
N VAL A 37 6.22 17.23 -4.45
CA VAL A 37 6.89 18.53 -4.49
C VAL A 37 6.14 19.47 -5.44
N ALA A 38 5.78 19.00 -6.63
CA ALA A 38 5.06 19.80 -7.63
C ALA A 38 3.68 20.27 -7.13
N LEU A 39 3.02 19.46 -6.30
CA LEU A 39 1.70 19.78 -5.74
C LEU A 39 1.79 20.54 -4.41
N ALA A 40 2.99 20.82 -3.88
CA ALA A 40 3.19 21.37 -2.53
C ALA A 40 2.49 20.52 -1.45
N ALA A 41 2.53 19.19 -1.61
CA ALA A 41 1.95 18.24 -0.68
C ALA A 41 2.81 18.04 0.57
N SER A 42 2.16 17.66 1.67
CA SER A 42 2.82 17.29 2.91
C SER A 42 3.73 16.07 2.72
N THR A 43 5.04 16.30 2.90
CA THR A 43 6.05 15.26 2.96
C THR A 43 6.74 15.32 4.32
N TYR A 44 6.84 14.17 4.98
CA TYR A 44 7.51 14.04 6.27
C TYR A 44 7.96 12.58 6.43
N PRO A 45 9.03 12.32 7.21
CA PRO A 45 9.48 10.96 7.51
C PRO A 45 8.35 10.13 8.12
N ALA A 46 8.28 8.85 7.80
CA ALA A 46 7.14 8.01 8.19
C ALA A 46 6.93 7.90 9.72
N GLU A 47 8.01 8.12 10.48
CA GLU A 47 8.12 8.04 11.95
C GLU A 47 8.32 9.41 12.62
N SER A 48 8.29 10.54 11.88
CA SER A 48 8.61 11.85 12.47
C SER A 48 7.57 12.36 13.48
N SER A 49 8.04 13.16 14.44
CA SER A 49 7.22 14.11 15.22
C SER A 49 6.22 13.44 16.18
N GLY A 50 6.68 12.44 16.93
CA GLY A 50 5.90 11.88 18.04
C GLY A 50 4.69 11.04 17.63
N ALA A 51 4.45 10.81 16.33
CA ALA A 51 3.43 9.87 15.85
C ALA A 51 3.63 8.45 16.42
N CYS A 52 4.89 8.07 16.67
CA CYS A 52 5.27 6.83 17.33
C CYS A 52 5.72 7.02 18.79
N GLY A 53 5.72 8.26 19.30
CA GLY A 53 6.30 8.63 20.60
C GLY A 53 7.80 8.32 20.64
N GLU A 54 8.64 9.29 20.29
CA GLU A 54 10.11 9.14 20.21
C GLU A 54 10.74 8.60 21.52
N ASP A 55 10.04 8.75 22.66
CA ASP A 55 10.47 8.26 23.99
C ASP A 55 9.81 6.95 24.46
N ARG A 56 8.93 6.32 23.67
CA ARG A 56 8.07 5.22 24.17
C ARG A 56 8.62 3.82 23.94
N VAL A 57 9.65 3.66 23.12
CA VAL A 57 10.20 2.35 22.76
C VAL A 57 11.72 2.43 22.72
N SER A 58 12.41 1.71 23.61
CA SER A 58 13.86 1.54 23.51
C SER A 58 14.21 0.78 22.23
N ALA A 59 15.32 1.17 21.57
CA ALA A 59 15.87 0.44 20.42
C ALA A 59 16.07 -1.06 20.72
N ASP A 60 16.35 -1.42 21.97
CA ASP A 60 16.55 -2.80 22.42
C ASP A 60 15.26 -3.65 22.36
N GLN A 61 14.09 -3.00 22.28
CA GLN A 61 12.79 -3.68 22.21
C GLN A 61 12.28 -3.83 20.77
N LEU A 62 12.99 -3.26 19.80
CA LEU A 62 12.63 -3.29 18.39
C LEU A 62 12.95 -4.66 17.80
N ARG A 63 11.93 -5.36 17.32
CA ARG A 63 12.12 -6.61 16.57
C ARG A 63 12.08 -6.35 15.07
N LYS A 64 12.73 -7.22 14.29
CA LYS A 64 12.69 -7.15 12.82
C LYS A 64 11.55 -8.00 12.27
N THR A 65 11.00 -7.59 11.13
CA THR A 65 9.93 -8.32 10.44
C THR A 65 10.31 -9.75 10.05
N GLN A 66 11.58 -9.97 9.71
CA GLN A 66 12.12 -11.28 9.33
C GLN A 66 12.13 -12.32 10.47
N ASP A 67 12.10 -11.87 11.73
CA ASP A 67 12.14 -12.78 12.88
C ASP A 67 10.72 -13.22 13.31
N ILE A 68 9.67 -12.67 12.67
CA ILE A 68 8.28 -13.04 12.95
C ILE A 68 8.09 -14.52 12.60
N PRO A 69 7.58 -15.36 13.53
CA PRO A 69 7.31 -16.76 13.23
C PRO A 69 6.31 -16.92 12.09
N ASP A 70 6.68 -17.69 11.06
CA ASP A 70 5.79 -18.00 9.94
C ASP A 70 4.68 -19.01 10.33
N CYS A 71 4.79 -19.65 11.49
CA CYS A 71 3.84 -20.67 11.97
C CYS A 71 2.94 -20.14 13.09
N LEU A 72 1.62 -20.32 12.94
CA LEU A 72 0.61 -19.87 13.91
C LEU A 72 0.63 -20.60 15.25
N ASN A 73 1.07 -21.86 15.22
CA ASN A 73 1.12 -22.72 16.40
C ASN A 73 2.47 -22.60 17.13
N ASP A 74 3.38 -21.76 16.63
CA ASP A 74 4.61 -21.46 17.35
C ASP A 74 4.26 -20.70 18.64
N PRO A 75 4.58 -21.25 19.83
CA PRO A 75 4.37 -20.55 21.10
C PRO A 75 5.10 -19.21 21.17
N ALA A 76 6.20 -19.04 20.43
CA ALA A 76 6.95 -17.79 20.37
C ALA A 76 6.10 -16.63 19.85
N LEU A 77 5.05 -16.89 19.05
CA LEU A 77 4.18 -15.85 18.49
C LEU A 77 3.47 -15.02 19.58
N ASP A 78 3.14 -15.61 20.73
CA ASP A 78 2.51 -14.87 21.83
C ASP A 78 3.48 -13.84 22.46
N GLU A 79 4.79 -14.06 22.37
CA GLU A 79 5.80 -13.10 22.85
C GLU A 79 5.90 -11.84 21.99
N TRP A 80 5.35 -11.87 20.77
CA TRP A 80 5.33 -10.72 19.86
C TRP A 80 4.20 -9.74 20.15
N ILE A 81 3.24 -10.11 20.99
CA ILE A 81 2.12 -9.25 21.37
C ILE A 81 2.65 -8.02 22.11
N GLY A 82 2.28 -6.83 21.63
CA GLY A 82 2.73 -5.56 22.22
C GLY A 82 4.20 -5.23 21.98
N LYS A 83 4.96 -6.10 21.28
CA LYS A 83 6.34 -5.79 20.88
C LYS A 83 6.33 -4.94 19.61
N PRO A 84 7.11 -3.85 19.56
CA PRO A 84 7.23 -3.04 18.37
C PRO A 84 8.11 -3.75 17.34
N VAL A 85 7.60 -3.87 16.12
CA VAL A 85 8.27 -4.44 14.97
C VAL A 85 8.52 -3.34 13.96
N TYR A 86 9.75 -3.21 13.48
CA TYR A 86 10.10 -2.23 12.44
C TYR A 86 10.05 -2.85 11.04
N ASP A 87 9.24 -2.28 10.17
CA ASP A 87 9.18 -2.60 8.75
C ASP A 87 10.06 -1.61 7.96
N GLU A 88 11.26 -2.05 7.60
CA GLU A 88 12.22 -1.26 6.81
C GLU A 88 11.65 -0.85 5.44
N GLY A 89 10.72 -1.61 4.87
CA GLY A 89 10.19 -1.37 3.53
C GLY A 89 9.24 -0.17 3.42
N ILE A 90 8.70 0.30 4.54
CA ILE A 90 7.91 1.54 4.61
C ILE A 90 8.34 2.47 5.74
N GLU A 91 9.46 2.12 6.39
CA GLU A 91 10.07 2.83 7.51
C GLU A 91 9.09 3.05 8.68
N ARG A 92 8.22 2.08 8.99
CA ARG A 92 7.21 2.21 10.05
C ARG A 92 7.18 1.05 11.02
N ARG A 93 6.82 1.37 12.26
CA ARG A 93 6.60 0.40 13.34
C ARG A 93 5.15 -0.08 13.37
N PHE A 94 4.97 -1.35 13.71
CA PHE A 94 3.67 -1.90 14.09
C PHE A 94 3.82 -2.85 15.27
N THR A 95 2.70 -3.24 15.87
CA THR A 95 2.69 -4.26 16.92
C THR A 95 1.49 -5.16 16.75
N PHE A 96 1.59 -6.39 17.25
CA PHE A 96 0.47 -7.31 17.29
C PHE A 96 -0.41 -7.07 18.51
N LEU A 97 -1.71 -6.97 18.29
CA LEU A 97 -2.70 -6.96 19.36
C LEU A 97 -3.09 -8.41 19.72
N PRO A 98 -3.44 -8.71 20.98
CA PRO A 98 -3.89 -10.05 21.38
C PRO A 98 -5.08 -10.56 20.55
N ARG A 99 -5.97 -9.64 20.16
CA ARG A 99 -7.14 -9.95 19.35
C ARG A 99 -6.78 -10.33 17.91
N GLU A 100 -5.72 -9.74 17.35
CA GLU A 100 -5.24 -10.07 16.01
C GLU A 100 -4.64 -11.47 15.98
N ILE A 101 -3.78 -11.82 16.94
CA ILE A 101 -3.21 -13.17 17.03
C ILE A 101 -4.32 -14.23 17.19
N LYS A 102 -5.34 -13.95 18.02
CA LYS A 102 -6.51 -14.82 18.13
C LYS A 102 -7.26 -14.98 16.81
N PHE A 103 -7.42 -13.89 16.06
CA PHE A 103 -8.05 -13.92 14.74
C PHE A 103 -7.24 -14.74 13.73
N TYR A 104 -5.92 -14.53 13.66
CA TYR A 104 -5.02 -15.27 12.77
C TYR A 104 -5.06 -16.78 13.04
N ARG A 105 -5.05 -17.19 14.31
CA ARG A 105 -5.19 -18.60 14.71
C ARG A 105 -6.55 -19.17 14.32
N ALA A 106 -7.64 -18.46 14.59
CA ALA A 106 -9.00 -18.91 14.27
C ALA A 106 -9.21 -19.10 12.75
N MET A 107 -8.65 -18.18 11.95
CA MET A 107 -8.79 -18.21 10.49
C MET A 107 -7.72 -19.07 9.79
N LYS A 108 -6.75 -19.61 10.54
CA LYS A 108 -5.58 -20.33 9.99
C LYS A 108 -4.80 -19.49 8.96
N ILE A 109 -4.65 -18.19 9.23
CA ILE A 109 -3.92 -17.24 8.38
C ILE A 109 -2.60 -16.90 9.06
N ALA A 110 -1.47 -17.05 8.37
CA ALA A 110 -0.15 -16.69 8.91
C ALA A 110 -0.11 -15.22 9.41
N PRO A 111 0.60 -14.93 10.51
CA PRO A 111 0.73 -13.56 10.98
C PRO A 111 1.43 -12.70 9.91
N PRO A 112 0.99 -11.46 9.68
CA PRO A 112 1.62 -10.60 8.69
C PRO A 112 3.03 -10.22 9.11
N ASN A 113 3.99 -10.39 8.21
CA ASN A 113 5.39 -9.95 8.37
C ASN A 113 5.66 -8.56 7.78
N ARG A 114 4.61 -7.81 7.42
CA ARG A 114 4.68 -6.45 6.90
C ARG A 114 3.63 -5.57 7.55
N HIS A 115 3.96 -4.29 7.69
CA HIS A 115 3.06 -3.28 8.21
C HIS A 115 1.78 -3.20 7.34
N PHE A 116 0.64 -2.90 7.97
CA PHE A 116 -0.67 -2.96 7.29
C PHE A 116 -0.75 -2.07 6.04
N ILE A 117 -0.16 -0.87 6.08
CA ILE A 117 -0.09 0.03 4.92
C ILE A 117 0.64 -0.62 3.75
N ALA A 118 1.76 -1.29 3.99
CA ALA A 118 2.50 -2.01 2.94
C ALA A 118 1.60 -3.09 2.32
N ARG A 119 0.87 -3.85 3.15
CA ARG A 119 -0.07 -4.89 2.67
C ARG A 119 -1.23 -4.34 1.85
N VAL A 120 -1.83 -3.24 2.30
CA VAL A 120 -2.91 -2.56 1.57
C VAL A 120 -2.39 -2.00 0.24
N ARG A 121 -1.19 -1.41 0.25
CA ARG A 121 -0.52 -0.92 -0.96
C ARG A 121 -0.21 -2.04 -1.95
N ASP A 122 0.35 -3.15 -1.47
CA ASP A 122 0.67 -4.32 -2.29
C ASP A 122 -0.60 -4.92 -2.92
N LEU A 123 -1.71 -4.96 -2.17
CA LEU A 123 -3.01 -5.36 -2.68
C LEU A 123 -3.50 -4.41 -3.78
N GLY A 124 -3.45 -3.10 -3.55
CA GLY A 124 -3.87 -2.11 -4.55
C GLY A 124 -2.99 -2.11 -5.79
N TYR A 125 -1.69 -2.35 -5.68
CA TYR A 125 -0.77 -2.44 -6.82
C TYR A 125 -0.96 -3.68 -7.69
N ARG A 126 -1.53 -4.75 -7.14
CA ARG A 126 -1.93 -5.93 -7.93
C ARG A 126 -3.19 -5.64 -8.76
N ALA A 127 -4.04 -4.73 -8.31
CA ALA A 127 -5.18 -4.27 -9.09
C ALA A 127 -4.74 -3.34 -10.23
N ASN A 128 -5.61 -3.23 -11.24
CA ASN A 128 -5.47 -2.20 -12.28
C ASN A 128 -5.70 -0.83 -11.67
N SER A 129 -4.89 0.14 -12.07
CA SER A 129 -4.90 1.48 -11.48
C SER A 129 -5.80 2.45 -12.25
N GLY A 130 -5.99 3.65 -11.69
CA GLY A 130 -6.70 4.76 -12.33
C GLY A 130 -5.85 5.51 -13.36
N ALA A 131 -4.61 5.09 -13.58
CA ALA A 131 -3.76 5.63 -14.64
C ALA A 131 -3.92 4.80 -15.91
N PHE A 132 -4.16 5.46 -17.04
CA PHE A 132 -4.41 4.80 -18.32
C PHE A 132 -3.23 4.93 -19.29
N MET A 133 -3.15 4.03 -20.25
CA MET A 133 -2.25 4.08 -21.40
C MET A 133 -2.98 3.58 -22.65
N GLU A 134 -2.55 4.06 -23.81
CA GLU A 134 -2.97 3.49 -25.08
C GLU A 134 -2.20 2.19 -25.35
N ALA A 135 -2.91 1.20 -25.86
CA ALA A 135 -2.36 -0.09 -26.25
C ALA A 135 -3.19 -0.68 -27.38
N SER A 136 -2.66 -1.71 -28.05
CA SER A 136 -3.39 -2.44 -29.07
C SER A 136 -3.67 -3.87 -28.61
N CYS A 137 -4.84 -4.41 -28.99
CA CYS A 137 -5.15 -5.82 -28.79
C CYS A 137 -4.13 -6.69 -29.53
N GLU A 138 -3.52 -7.65 -28.83
CA GLU A 138 -2.49 -8.52 -29.40
C GLU A 138 -3.05 -9.44 -30.52
N LYS A 139 -4.36 -9.74 -30.50
CA LYS A 139 -4.99 -10.66 -31.45
C LYS A 139 -5.58 -9.98 -32.69
N CYS A 140 -6.32 -8.89 -32.52
CA CYS A 140 -6.99 -8.19 -33.62
C CYS A 140 -6.40 -6.81 -33.95
N GLY A 141 -5.42 -6.31 -33.18
CA GLY A 141 -4.79 -5.01 -33.41
C GLY A 141 -5.65 -3.79 -33.06
N LYS A 142 -6.87 -3.98 -32.53
CA LYS A 142 -7.77 -2.87 -32.13
C LYS A 142 -7.10 -1.97 -31.09
N GLN A 143 -7.19 -0.65 -31.26
CA GLN A 143 -6.71 0.32 -30.27
C GLN A 143 -7.61 0.33 -29.02
N LEU A 144 -6.98 0.41 -27.86
CA LEU A 144 -7.60 0.29 -26.54
C LEU A 144 -6.95 1.27 -25.57
N THR A 145 -7.77 1.94 -24.78
CA THR A 145 -7.32 2.58 -23.54
C THR A 145 -7.35 1.55 -22.42
N VAL A 146 -6.19 1.26 -21.83
CA VAL A 146 -6.04 0.25 -20.77
C VAL A 146 -5.50 0.87 -19.50
N SER A 147 -6.03 0.42 -18.35
CA SER A 147 -5.45 0.76 -17.05
C SER A 147 -4.04 0.19 -16.93
N LYS A 148 -3.11 0.95 -16.40
CA LYS A 148 -1.76 0.51 -16.04
C LYS A 148 -1.82 -0.41 -14.82
N ASN A 149 -0.81 -1.27 -14.68
CA ASN A 149 -0.63 -2.13 -13.51
C ASN A 149 0.85 -2.06 -13.09
N LYS A 150 1.10 -1.86 -11.80
CA LYS A 150 2.47 -1.65 -11.29
C LYS A 150 3.24 -2.96 -11.12
N ILE A 151 2.55 -4.03 -10.74
CA ILE A 151 3.17 -5.35 -10.51
C ILE A 151 3.31 -6.13 -11.82
N PHE A 152 2.35 -5.99 -12.72
CA PHE A 152 2.31 -6.70 -14.00
C PHE A 152 2.40 -5.72 -15.18
N PRO A 153 3.54 -4.99 -15.34
CA PRO A 153 3.68 -4.02 -16.41
C PRO A 153 3.67 -4.67 -17.79
N ASN A 154 4.29 -5.86 -17.91
CA ASN A 154 4.35 -6.65 -19.13
C ASN A 154 3.25 -7.71 -19.10
N ARG A 155 2.16 -7.48 -19.82
CA ARG A 155 1.04 -8.42 -19.92
C ARG A 155 0.45 -8.40 -21.32
N ARG A 156 -0.15 -9.53 -21.71
CA ARG A 156 -0.90 -9.64 -22.97
C ARG A 156 -2.18 -8.81 -22.85
N ILE A 157 -2.44 -7.97 -23.85
CA ILE A 157 -3.60 -7.08 -23.85
C ILE A 157 -4.57 -7.59 -24.91
N TYR A 158 -5.78 -7.92 -24.45
CA TYR A 158 -6.86 -8.33 -25.34
C TYR A 158 -8.03 -7.36 -25.23
N CYS A 159 -8.71 -7.14 -26.34
CA CYS A 159 -10.03 -6.55 -26.30
C CYS A 159 -10.99 -7.53 -25.61
N ARG A 160 -12.13 -7.02 -25.12
CA ARG A 160 -13.11 -7.85 -24.40
C ARG A 160 -13.54 -9.10 -25.20
N GLU A 161 -13.77 -8.95 -26.50
CA GLU A 161 -14.20 -10.06 -27.36
C GLU A 161 -13.14 -11.15 -27.50
N ASP A 162 -11.88 -10.76 -27.75
CA ASP A 162 -10.78 -11.70 -27.89
C ASP A 162 -10.39 -12.35 -26.56
N TYR A 163 -10.52 -11.59 -25.46
CA TYR A 163 -10.33 -12.12 -24.11
C TYR A 163 -11.36 -13.20 -23.78
N LEU A 164 -12.64 -12.97 -24.06
CA LEU A 164 -13.71 -13.96 -23.83
C LEU A 164 -13.48 -15.24 -24.64
N LYS A 165 -13.13 -15.10 -25.92
CA LYS A 165 -12.77 -16.26 -26.76
C LYS A 165 -11.54 -17.01 -26.26
N PHE A 166 -10.57 -16.30 -25.68
CA PHE A 166 -9.36 -16.91 -25.13
C PHE A 166 -9.67 -17.74 -23.89
N ILE A 167 -10.42 -17.20 -22.93
CA ILE A 167 -10.78 -17.92 -21.71
C ILE A 167 -11.73 -19.10 -21.98
N GLU A 168 -12.60 -19.02 -22.99
CA GLU A 168 -13.48 -20.14 -23.36
C GLU A 168 -12.73 -21.30 -24.03
N ALA A 169 -11.58 -21.01 -24.66
CA ALA A 169 -10.77 -22.02 -25.35
C ALA A 169 -9.70 -22.66 -24.45
N GLU A 170 -9.14 -21.89 -23.50
CA GLU A 170 -7.99 -22.32 -22.67
C GLU A 170 -8.29 -22.37 -21.15
N GLY A 171 -9.45 -21.89 -20.69
CA GLY A 171 -9.86 -21.88 -19.28
C GLY A 171 -10.64 -23.12 -18.86
#